data_AF-A0A7X3CMM1-F1
#
_entry.id   AF-A0A7X3CMM1-F1
#
_cell.length_a   1.000
_cell.length_b   1.000
_cell.length_c   1.000
_cell.angle_alpha   90.00
_cell.angle_beta   90.00
_cell.angle_gamma   90.00
#
_symmetry.space_group_name_H-M   'P 1'
#
loop_
_entity.id
_entity.type
_entity.pdbx_description
1 polymer ?
#
loop_
_entity_poly.entity_id
_entity_poly.type
_entity_poly.pdbx_seq_one_letter_code
_entity_poly.pdbx_strand_id
1 'polypeptide(L)'
;MEQKITELIIHLSHSHAQIARILDAERQVAVRIAQIIHAIPDAEPAFDGTDGLIESAGRINKSVVSYLNSIAELQEAMAENLELVVKELKDQDEE
;
A
#
# COMPACT_ATOMS: atom_id res chain seq x y z
N MET A 1 18.64 24.16 -16.46
CA MET A 1 19.04 22.92 -15.78
C MET A 1 18.74 22.95 -14.28
N GLU A 2 19.33 23.84 -13.47
CA GLU A 2 19.16 23.79 -11.99
C GLU A 2 17.70 23.84 -11.51
N GLN A 3 16.85 24.62 -12.18
CA GLN A 3 15.45 24.80 -11.79
C GLN A 3 14.60 23.53 -12.02
N LYS A 4 14.82 22.81 -13.12
CA LYS A 4 14.16 21.53 -13.41
C LYS A 4 14.62 20.42 -12.45
N ILE A 5 15.91 20.38 -12.13
CA ILE A 5 16.46 19.44 -11.13
C ILE A 5 15.85 19.72 -9.76
N THR A 6 15.68 20.99 -9.40
CA THR A 6 15.05 21.41 -8.15
C THR A 6 13.58 20.96 -8.09
N GLU A 7 12.81 21.14 -9.17
CA GLU A 7 11.42 20.65 -9.23
C GLU A 7 11.31 19.13 -9.13
N LEU A 8 12.21 18.38 -9.79
CA LEU A 8 12.27 16.92 -9.68
C LEU A 8 12.55 16.47 -8.24
N ILE A 9 13.50 17.11 -7.55
CA ILE A 9 13.81 16.81 -6.14
C ILE A 9 12.61 17.11 -5.24
N ILE A 10 11.89 18.22 -5.49
CA ILE A 10 10.68 18.57 -4.75
C ILE A 10 9.59 17.50 -4.96
N HIS A 11 9.35 17.08 -6.21
CA HIS A 11 8.38 16.02 -6.50
C HIS A 11 8.76 14.67 -5.88
N LEU A 12 10.04 14.28 -5.94
CA LEU A 12 10.54 13.08 -5.27
C LEU A 12 10.36 13.15 -3.76
N SER A 13 10.66 14.29 -3.15
CA SER A 13 10.45 14.52 -1.71
C SER A 13 8.97 14.36 -1.34
N HIS A 14 8.05 14.92 -2.11
CA HIS A 14 6.62 14.76 -1.91
C HIS A 14 6.18 13.30 -2.08
N SER A 15 6.69 12.61 -3.09
CA SER A 15 6.38 11.21 -3.35
C SER A 15 6.87 10.30 -2.20
N HIS A 16 8.10 10.52 -1.72
CA HIS A 16 8.63 9.83 -0.54
C HIS A 16 7.81 10.11 0.73
N ALA A 17 7.33 11.33 0.92
CA ALA A 17 6.45 11.66 2.04
C ALA A 17 5.09 10.94 1.95
N GLN A 18 4.55 10.74 0.75
CA GLN A 18 3.34 9.91 0.55
C GLN A 18 3.62 8.44 0.86
N ILE A 19 4.73 7.89 0.38
CA ILE A 19 5.12 6.49 0.66
C ILE A 19 5.32 6.27 2.16
N ALA A 20 5.93 7.21 2.86
CA ALA A 20 6.08 7.14 4.32
C ALA A 20 4.74 7.09 5.05
N ARG A 21 3.72 7.85 4.57
CA ARG A 21 2.36 7.78 5.11
C ARG A 21 1.69 6.44 4.85
N ILE A 22 1.87 5.86 3.66
CA ILE A 22 1.34 4.54 3.31
C ILE A 22 1.95 3.46 4.22
N LEU A 23 3.28 3.47 4.39
CA LEU A 23 3.98 2.54 5.29
C LEU A 23 3.51 2.67 6.76
N ASP A 24 3.25 3.89 7.22
CA ASP A 24 2.70 4.11 8.57
C ASP A 24 1.30 3.49 8.70
N ALA A 25 0.43 3.67 7.70
CA ALA A 25 -0.89 3.07 7.67
C ALA A 25 -0.83 1.54 7.64
N GLU A 26 0.06 0.95 6.83
CA GLU A 26 0.29 -0.50 6.82
C GLU A 26 0.74 -1.02 8.17
N ARG A 27 1.65 -0.31 8.84
CA ARG A 27 2.08 -0.66 10.20
C ARG A 27 0.88 -0.69 11.16
N GLN A 28 0.00 0.31 11.08
CA GLN A 28 -1.19 0.37 11.94
C GLN A 28 -2.14 -0.81 11.66
N VAL A 29 -2.34 -1.19 10.40
CA VAL A 29 -3.15 -2.36 10.02
C VAL A 29 -2.53 -3.65 10.54
N ALA A 30 -1.22 -3.84 10.37
CA ALA A 30 -0.51 -5.03 10.84
C ALA A 30 -0.62 -5.19 12.36
N VAL A 31 -0.40 -4.12 13.12
CA VAL A 31 -0.57 -4.12 14.59
C VAL A 31 -2.01 -4.48 14.97
N ARG A 32 -3.01 -3.92 14.27
CA ARG A 32 -4.41 -4.20 14.56
C ARG A 32 -4.79 -5.65 14.27
N ILE A 33 -4.30 -6.23 13.17
CA ILE A 33 -4.52 -7.64 12.83
C ILE A 33 -3.86 -8.55 13.86
N ALA A 34 -2.62 -8.25 14.29
CA ALA A 34 -1.95 -9.01 15.34
C ALA A 34 -2.74 -9.01 16.65
N GLN A 35 -3.31 -7.86 17.03
CA GLN A 35 -4.20 -7.75 18.20
C GLN A 35 -5.48 -8.57 18.04
N ILE A 36 -6.10 -8.57 16.85
CA ILE A 36 -7.29 -9.39 16.57
C ILE A 36 -6.95 -10.87 16.69
N ILE A 37 -5.85 -11.32 16.09
CA ILE A 37 -5.40 -12.71 16.16
C ILE A 37 -5.15 -13.11 17.62
N HIS A 38 -4.47 -12.28 18.41
CA HIS A 38 -4.24 -12.53 19.83
C HIS A 38 -5.52 -12.53 20.69
N ALA A 39 -6.59 -11.87 20.24
CA ALA A 39 -7.88 -11.85 20.92
C ALA A 39 -8.77 -13.05 20.56
N ILE A 40 -8.42 -13.84 19.52
CA ILE A 40 -9.11 -15.08 19.19
C ILE A 40 -8.62 -16.16 20.18
N PRO A 41 -9.51 -16.78 20.96
CA PRO A 41 -9.11 -17.81 21.91
C PRO A 41 -8.54 -19.05 21.19
N ASP A 42 -7.47 -19.61 21.75
CA ASP A 42 -6.77 -20.79 21.20
C ASP A 42 -7.65 -22.04 21.15
N ALA A 43 -8.75 -22.09 21.93
CA ALA A 43 -9.74 -23.15 21.94
C ALA A 43 -11.16 -22.56 21.99
N GLU A 44 -12.10 -23.18 21.25
CA GLU A 44 -13.48 -22.71 21.03
C GLU A 44 -13.57 -21.23 20.65
N PRO A 45 -12.97 -20.81 19.52
CA PRO A 45 -13.20 -19.48 19.03
C PRO A 45 -14.69 -19.29 18.77
N ALA A 46 -15.29 -18.28 19.41
CA ALA A 46 -16.72 -17.99 19.39
C ALA A 46 -17.17 -17.46 18.03
N PHE A 47 -17.07 -18.29 16.99
CA PHE A 47 -17.48 -18.03 15.62
C PHE A 47 -18.92 -18.49 15.36
N ASP A 48 -19.75 -18.64 16.40
CA ASP A 48 -21.16 -19.07 16.26
C ASP A 48 -21.32 -20.38 15.45
N GLY A 49 -20.39 -21.31 15.64
CA GLY A 49 -20.34 -22.57 14.89
C GLY A 49 -19.70 -22.45 13.49
N THR A 50 -20.09 -23.35 12.58
CA THR A 50 -19.51 -23.41 11.22
C THR A 50 -19.88 -22.20 10.36
N ASP A 51 -21.06 -21.61 10.59
CA ASP A 51 -21.58 -20.53 9.75
C ASP A 51 -20.81 -19.22 9.98
N GLY A 52 -20.54 -18.84 11.24
CA GLY A 52 -19.73 -17.65 11.50
C GLY A 52 -18.24 -17.85 11.23
N LEU A 53 -17.76 -19.10 11.18
CA LEU A 53 -16.43 -19.45 10.65
C LEU A 53 -16.35 -19.16 9.15
N ILE A 54 -17.34 -19.60 8.37
CA ILE A 54 -17.43 -19.34 6.92
C ILE A 54 -17.57 -17.83 6.66
N GLU A 55 -18.41 -17.14 7.43
CA GLU A 55 -18.56 -15.69 7.29
C GLU A 55 -17.25 -14.95 7.58
N SER A 56 -16.56 -15.32 8.67
CA SER A 56 -15.30 -14.69 9.06
C SER A 56 -14.19 -14.95 8.04
N ALA A 57 -14.07 -16.18 7.53
CA ALA A 57 -13.16 -16.52 6.45
C ALA A 57 -13.47 -15.71 5.17
N GLY A 58 -14.75 -15.57 4.82
CA GLY A 58 -15.20 -14.76 3.69
C GLY A 58 -14.84 -13.26 3.84
N ARG A 59 -15.00 -12.70 5.04
CA ARG A 59 -14.60 -11.31 5.34
C ARG A 59 -13.09 -11.11 5.22
N ILE A 60 -12.29 -12.03 5.77
CA ILE A 60 -10.83 -11.97 5.65
C ILE A 60 -10.42 -12.03 4.17
N ASN A 61 -10.98 -12.97 3.41
CA ASN A 61 -10.65 -13.11 1.98
C ASN A 61 -10.96 -11.82 1.20
N LYS A 62 -12.15 -11.22 1.43
CA LYS A 62 -12.50 -9.92 0.83
C LYS A 62 -11.51 -8.81 1.20
N SER A 63 -11.10 -8.76 2.47
CA SER A 63 -10.12 -7.78 2.94
C SER A 63 -8.76 -7.96 2.27
N VAL A 64 -8.30 -9.20 2.11
CA VAL A 64 -7.03 -9.51 1.43
C VAL A 64 -7.10 -9.11 -0.04
N VAL A 65 -8.18 -9.47 -0.75
CA VAL A 65 -8.38 -9.07 -2.15
C VAL A 65 -8.39 -7.54 -2.30
N SER A 66 -9.12 -6.83 -1.43
CA SER A 66 -9.15 -5.37 -1.45
C SER A 66 -7.77 -4.75 -1.25
N TYR A 67 -6.97 -5.29 -0.33
CA TYR A 67 -5.62 -4.80 -0.06
C TYR A 67 -4.68 -5.04 -1.24
N LEU A 68 -4.73 -6.22 -1.87
CA LEU A 68 -3.95 -6.52 -3.07
C LEU A 68 -4.31 -5.59 -4.24
N ASN A 69 -5.60 -5.26 -4.41
CA ASN A 69 -6.03 -4.29 -5.42
C ASN A 69 -5.45 -2.89 -5.15
N SER A 70 -5.50 -2.41 -3.90
CA SER A 70 -4.91 -1.12 -3.55
C SER A 70 -3.39 -1.06 -3.76
N ILE A 71 -2.67 -2.18 -3.57
CA ILE A 71 -1.25 -2.27 -3.92
C ILE A 71 -1.06 -2.16 -5.44
N ALA A 72 -1.89 -2.84 -6.24
CA ALA A 72 -1.80 -2.76 -7.69
C ALA A 72 -2.03 -1.33 -8.20
N GLU A 73 -3.04 -0.62 -7.67
CA GLU A 73 -3.30 0.79 -7.97
C GLU A 73 -2.11 1.69 -7.60
N LEU A 74 -1.48 1.44 -6.46
CA LEU A 74 -0.27 2.18 -6.06
C LEU A 74 0.90 1.91 -7.02
N GLN A 75 1.11 0.65 -7.41
CA GLN A 75 2.16 0.27 -8.34
C GLN A 75 1.97 0.90 -9.72
N GLU A 76 0.72 0.98 -10.20
CA GLU A 76 0.38 1.66 -11.45
C GLU A 76 0.71 3.16 -11.37
N ALA A 77 0.26 3.84 -10.32
CA ALA A 77 0.57 5.26 -10.11
C ALA A 77 2.09 5.52 -10.01
N MET A 78 2.84 4.61 -9.37
CA MET A 78 4.31 4.71 -9.32
C MET A 78 4.94 4.56 -10.70
N ALA A 79 4.46 3.61 -11.51
CA ALA A 79 4.97 3.36 -12.86
C ALA A 79 4.74 4.56 -13.78
N GLU A 80 3.54 5.17 -13.74
CA GLU A 80 3.22 6.38 -14.50
C GLU A 80 4.16 7.54 -14.16
N ASN A 81 4.40 7.78 -12.86
CA ASN A 81 5.31 8.84 -12.43
C ASN A 81 6.77 8.55 -12.82
N LEU A 82 7.21 7.28 -12.73
CA LEU A 82 8.53 6.86 -13.18
C LEU A 82 8.73 7.03 -14.69
N GLU A 83 7.70 6.75 -15.50
CA GLU A 83 7.76 6.95 -16.95
C GLU A 83 8.01 8.42 -17.30
N LEU A 84 7.35 9.34 -16.61
CA LEU A 84 7.56 10.79 -16.81
C LEU A 84 8.99 11.20 -16.47
N VAL A 85 9.53 10.69 -15.35
CA VAL A 85 10.93 10.96 -14.96
C VAL A 85 11.91 10.40 -15.99
N VAL A 86 11.70 9.17 -16.48
CA VAL A 86 12.59 8.56 -17.47
C VAL A 86 12.54 9.29 -18.81
N LYS A 87 11.38 9.78 -19.24
CA LYS A 87 11.26 10.61 -20.46
C LYS A 87 12.05 11.91 -20.32
N GLU A 88 11.87 12.64 -19.21
CA GLU A 88 12.58 13.90 -18.98
C GLU A 88 14.11 13.71 -18.90
N LEU A 89 14.59 12.59 -18.36
CA LEU A 89 16.01 12.26 -18.33
C LEU A 89 16.58 11.95 -19.73
N LYS A 90 15.81 11.28 -20.60
CA LYS A 90 16.24 11.00 -21.98
C LYS A 90 16.28 12.25 -22.84
N ASP A 91 15.30 13.13 -22.70
CA ASP A 91 15.26 14.40 -23.46
C ASP A 91 16.42 15.33 -23.06
N GLN A 92 16.99 15.17 -21.86
CA GLN A 92 18.20 15.91 -21.42
C GLN A 92 19.51 15.36 -22.01
N ASP A 93 19.56 14.13 -22.51
CA ASP A 93 20.74 13.55 -23.15
C ASP A 93 20.79 13.87 -24.66
N GLU A 94 19.69 14.34 -25.26
CA GLU A 94 19.57 14.70 -26.69
C GLU A 94 19.72 16.22 -26.98
N GLU A 95 19.79 17.07 -25.94
CA GLU A 95 20.18 18.50 -26.00
C GLU A 95 21.67 18.73 -25.68
#